data_AF-A0A9W4I462-F1
#
_entry.id   AF-A0A9W4I462-F1
#
_cell.length_a   1.000
_cell.length_b   1.000
_cell.length_c   1.000
_cell.angle_alpha   90.00
_cell.angle_beta   90.00
_cell.angle_gamma   90.00
#
_symmetry.space_group_name_H-M   'P 1'
#
loop_
_entity.id
_entity.type
_entity.pdbx_description
1 polymer ?
#
loop_
_entity_poly.entity_id
_entity_poly.type
_entity_poly.pdbx_seq_one_letter_code
_entity_poly.pdbx_strand_id
1 'polypeptide(L)'
;MDGVSEYQHPQIPGSAQLGNFAKLPLELRLLVWEYLFRNIHTIPHVLSILRCSRYLYQEIADHLYRGMRHEIRISFTDDSLKRPYVRLLSKNMPAKWRGLKNSKAVRRHLHSFPHERIEGKEIFVNIILSSHEDSRQIERLEQKAN
;
A
#
# COMPACT_ATOMS: atom_id res chain seq x y z
N MET A 1 7.37 -9.49 35.90
CA MET A 1 6.26 -9.82 34.98
C MET A 1 6.79 -9.53 33.59
N ASP A 2 7.46 -10.52 33.01
CA ASP A 2 8.15 -10.40 31.73
C ASP A 2 7.20 -10.78 30.60
N GLY A 3 6.64 -9.77 29.93
CA GLY A 3 5.86 -9.95 28.71
C GLY A 3 6.78 -9.89 27.49
N VAL A 4 7.56 -10.96 27.27
CA VAL A 4 8.28 -11.14 26.01
C VAL A 4 7.24 -11.48 24.95
N SER A 5 6.82 -10.49 24.17
CA SER A 5 6.08 -10.71 22.93
C SER A 5 7.05 -11.31 21.92
N GLU A 6 7.19 -12.63 21.94
CA GLU A 6 7.87 -13.38 20.89
C GLU A 6 7.17 -13.06 19.56
N TYR A 7 7.85 -12.26 18.73
CA TYR A 7 7.56 -12.15 17.32
C TYR A 7 7.77 -13.54 16.71
N GLN A 8 6.71 -14.35 16.67
CA GLN A 8 6.71 -15.58 15.90
C GLN A 8 7.01 -15.20 14.44
N HIS A 9 8.18 -15.60 13.96
CA HIS A 9 8.47 -15.65 12.53
C HIS A 9 7.30 -16.32 11.82
N PRO A 10 6.81 -15.79 10.68
CA PRO A 10 5.71 -16.40 9.98
C PRO A 10 6.12 -17.83 9.62
N GLN A 11 5.44 -18.81 10.22
CA GLN A 11 5.62 -20.20 9.84
C GLN A 11 5.39 -20.32 8.34
N ILE A 12 6.37 -20.88 7.63
CA ILE A 12 6.25 -21.25 6.23
C ILE A 12 4.96 -22.07 6.12
N PRO A 13 3.98 -21.67 5.29
CA PRO A 13 2.69 -22.35 5.25
C PRO A 13 2.89 -23.84 5.01
N GLY A 14 2.28 -24.68 5.84
CA GLY A 14 2.27 -26.12 5.61
C GLY A 14 1.72 -26.42 4.21
N SER A 15 2.40 -27.29 3.47
CA SER A 15 2.12 -27.61 2.06
C SER A 15 0.64 -27.93 1.75
N ALA A 16 -0.12 -28.40 2.74
CA ALA A 16 -1.52 -28.76 2.62
C ALA A 16 -2.45 -27.61 2.19
N GLN A 17 -2.11 -26.34 2.48
CA GLN A 17 -3.04 -25.20 2.30
C GLN A 17 -2.95 -24.54 0.92
N LEU A 18 -1.91 -24.85 0.17
CA LEU A 18 -1.66 -24.35 -1.18
C LEU A 18 -2.03 -25.38 -2.26
N GLY A 19 -2.49 -26.58 -1.86
CA GLY A 19 -2.90 -27.65 -2.76
C GLY A 19 -1.80 -28.06 -3.75
N ASN A 20 -2.16 -28.27 -5.01
CA ASN A 20 -1.18 -28.60 -6.06
C ASN A 20 -0.21 -27.46 -6.36
N PHE A 21 -0.56 -26.21 -6.04
CA PHE A 21 0.35 -25.07 -6.23
C PHE A 21 1.58 -25.21 -5.32
N ALA A 22 1.41 -25.78 -4.11
CA ALA A 22 2.50 -26.04 -3.16
C ALA A 22 3.61 -26.96 -3.71
N LYS A 23 3.31 -27.75 -4.75
CA LYS A 23 4.28 -28.65 -5.39
C LYS A 23 5.32 -27.91 -6.20
N LEU A 24 5.08 -26.64 -6.54
CA LEU A 24 6.02 -25.81 -7.26
C LEU A 24 7.04 -25.18 -6.29
N PRO A 25 8.34 -25.13 -6.64
CA PRO A 25 9.33 -24.30 -5.97
C PRO A 25 8.84 -22.86 -5.79
N LEU A 26 9.25 -22.22 -4.70
CA LEU A 26 8.81 -20.86 -4.36
C LEU A 26 9.10 -19.87 -5.49
N GLU A 27 10.25 -19.99 -6.13
CA GLU A 27 10.70 -19.14 -7.22
C GLU A 27 9.75 -19.20 -8.42
N LEU A 28 9.30 -20.40 -8.80
CA LEU A 28 8.33 -20.57 -9.88
C LEU A 28 6.97 -20.00 -9.52
N ARG A 29 6.55 -20.15 -8.26
CA ARG A 29 5.30 -19.55 -7.77
C ARG A 29 5.34 -18.03 -7.80
N LEU A 30 6.45 -17.43 -7.36
CA LEU A 30 6.65 -15.99 -7.41
C LEU A 30 6.64 -15.47 -8.86
N LEU A 31 7.26 -16.19 -9.82
CA LEU A 31 7.20 -15.83 -11.24
C LEU A 31 5.76 -15.86 -11.80
N VAL A 32 4.95 -16.84 -11.41
CA VAL A 32 3.53 -16.88 -11.77
C VAL A 32 2.82 -15.64 -11.23
N TRP A 33 3.07 -15.26 -9.97
CA TRP A 33 2.47 -14.06 -9.38
C TRP A 33 2.93 -12.76 -10.06
N GLU A 34 4.21 -12.63 -10.38
CA GLU A 34 4.71 -11.48 -11.16
C GLU A 34 3.99 -11.33 -12.50
N TYR A 35 3.82 -12.44 -13.21
CA TYR A 35 3.10 -12.44 -14.48
C TYR A 35 1.64 -12.00 -14.30
N LEU A 36 0.95 -12.52 -13.28
CA LEU A 36 -0.43 -12.15 -12.99
C LEU A 36 -0.57 -10.68 -12.58
N PHE A 37 0.37 -10.15 -11.79
CA PHE A 37 0.38 -8.75 -11.35
C PHE A 37 0.63 -7.77 -12.50
N ARG A 38 1.52 -8.11 -13.44
CA ARG A 38 1.73 -7.30 -14.65
C ARG A 38 0.47 -7.23 -15.52
N ASN A 39 -0.30 -8.31 -15.56
CA ASN A 39 -1.53 -8.46 -16.35
C ASN A 39 -2.81 -8.15 -15.56
N ILE A 40 -2.72 -7.46 -14.43
CA ILE A 40 -3.89 -7.25 -13.55
C ILE A 40 -5.05 -6.50 -14.23
N HIS A 41 -4.76 -5.71 -15.27
CA HIS A 41 -5.78 -5.02 -16.08
C HIS A 41 -6.65 -5.98 -16.89
N THR A 42 -6.08 -7.09 -17.36
CA THR A 42 -6.79 -8.11 -18.13
C THR A 42 -7.38 -9.18 -17.21
N ILE A 43 -6.82 -9.36 -16.00
CA ILE A 43 -7.26 -10.37 -15.03
C ILE A 43 -7.50 -9.76 -13.64
N PRO A 44 -8.50 -8.87 -13.48
CA PRO A 44 -8.73 -8.16 -12.21
C PRO A 44 -9.08 -9.10 -11.03
N HIS A 45 -9.55 -10.31 -11.32
CA HIS A 45 -9.91 -11.32 -10.32
C HIS A 45 -8.70 -11.90 -9.58
N VAL A 46 -7.46 -11.69 -10.05
CA VAL A 46 -6.22 -12.13 -9.37
C VAL A 46 -6.12 -11.57 -7.94
N LEU A 47 -6.60 -10.35 -7.68
CA LEU A 47 -6.60 -9.83 -6.31
C LEU A 47 -7.69 -10.46 -5.43
N SER A 48 -8.71 -11.08 -6.04
CA SER A 48 -9.79 -11.74 -5.31
C SER A 48 -9.32 -13.06 -4.71
N ILE A 49 -8.47 -13.82 -5.40
CA ILE A 49 -7.92 -15.08 -4.85
C ILE A 49 -7.06 -14.84 -3.60
N LEU A 50 -6.41 -13.67 -3.50
CA LEU A 50 -5.68 -13.26 -2.29
C LEU A 50 -6.62 -13.07 -1.08
N ARG A 51 -7.89 -12.74 -1.31
CA ARG A 51 -8.89 -12.62 -0.23
C ARG A 51 -9.43 -13.98 0.21
N CYS A 52 -9.32 -14.99 -0.63
CA CYS A 52 -9.85 -16.34 -0.39
C CYS A 52 -8.88 -17.24 0.38
N SER A 53 -7.57 -16.95 0.35
CA SER A 53 -6.56 -17.73 1.06
C SER A 53 -5.57 -16.84 1.79
N ARG A 54 -5.63 -16.88 3.12
CA ARG A 54 -4.69 -16.18 4.01
C ARG A 54 -3.25 -16.62 3.75
N TYR A 55 -3.04 -17.90 3.43
CA TYR A 55 -1.71 -18.47 3.20
C TYR A 55 -1.11 -18.00 1.88
N LEU A 56 -1.89 -18.00 0.80
CA LEU A 56 -1.46 -17.41 -0.47
C LEU A 56 -1.11 -15.94 -0.29
N TYR A 57 -1.96 -15.19 0.42
CA TYR A 57 -1.69 -13.78 0.71
C TYR A 57 -0.39 -13.60 1.50
N GLN A 58 -0.14 -14.38 2.55
CA GLN A 58 1.09 -14.27 3.34
C GLN A 58 2.35 -14.56 2.52
N GLU A 59 2.32 -15.58 1.67
CA GLU A 59 3.45 -15.96 0.81
C GLU A 59 3.83 -14.86 -0.18
N ILE A 60 2.82 -14.23 -0.79
CA ILE A 60 3.04 -13.22 -1.83
C ILE A 60 3.10 -11.81 -1.28
N ALA A 61 2.69 -11.55 -0.04
CA ALA A 61 2.49 -10.19 0.45
C ALA A 61 3.78 -9.36 0.35
N ASP A 62 4.93 -9.89 0.76
CA ASP A 62 6.17 -9.13 0.70
C ASP A 62 6.59 -8.85 -0.75
N HIS A 63 6.31 -9.79 -1.66
CA HIS A 63 6.54 -9.62 -3.09
C HIS A 63 5.55 -8.63 -3.73
N LEU A 64 4.29 -8.69 -3.33
CA LEU A 64 3.18 -7.83 -3.73
C LEU A 64 3.48 -6.36 -3.35
N TYR A 65 3.87 -6.14 -2.10
CA TYR A 65 4.10 -4.80 -1.54
C TYR A 65 5.50 -4.26 -1.82
N ARG A 66 6.47 -5.10 -2.23
CA ARG A 66 7.79 -4.64 -2.70
C ARG A 66 7.62 -3.62 -3.83
N GLY A 67 8.34 -2.50 -3.73
CA GLY A 67 8.24 -1.42 -4.71
C GLY A 67 6.92 -0.63 -4.67
N MET A 68 6.02 -0.90 -3.73
CA MET A 68 4.81 -0.10 -3.56
C MET A 68 5.07 1.17 -2.76
N ARG A 69 4.37 2.23 -3.14
CA ARG A 69 4.39 3.53 -2.47
C ARG A 69 2.99 4.07 -2.27
N HIS A 70 2.78 4.71 -1.13
CA HIS A 70 1.59 5.49 -0.86
C HIS A 70 1.77 6.91 -1.36
N GLU A 71 0.84 7.37 -2.19
CA GLU A 71 0.73 8.76 -2.57
C GLU A 71 -0.53 9.33 -1.90
N ILE A 72 -0.33 10.22 -0.93
CA ILE A 72 -1.41 10.89 -0.19
C ILE A 72 -1.42 12.36 -0.61
N ARG A 73 -2.45 12.81 -1.32
CA ARG A 73 -2.64 14.21 -1.67
C ARG A 73 -3.67 14.86 -0.76
N ILE A 74 -3.32 16.00 -0.19
CA ILE A 74 -4.23 16.85 0.58
C ILE A 74 -4.34 18.19 -0.15
N SER A 75 -5.51 18.48 -0.71
CA SER A 75 -5.80 19.75 -1.36
C SER A 75 -6.48 20.72 -0.40
N PHE A 76 -5.91 21.92 -0.25
CA PHE A 76 -6.55 23.05 0.42
C PHE A 76 -7.11 24.00 -0.66
N THR A 77 -8.42 24.15 -0.69
CA THR A 77 -9.13 25.14 -1.50
C THR A 77 -10.08 25.90 -0.60
N ASP A 78 -10.23 27.21 -0.82
CA ASP A 78 -10.85 28.16 0.10
C ASP A 78 -12.28 27.83 0.55
N ASP A 79 -13.05 27.01 -0.18
CA ASP A 79 -14.50 26.95 0.05
C ASP A 79 -15.14 25.55 0.11
N SER A 80 -14.39 24.45 0.16
CA SER A 80 -15.03 23.14 0.39
C SER A 80 -14.14 22.09 1.04
N LEU A 81 -14.79 21.25 1.85
CA LEU A 81 -14.22 20.14 2.61
C LEU A 81 -13.11 19.40 1.86
N LYS A 82 -11.89 19.57 2.40
CA LYS A 82 -10.68 18.75 2.26
C LYS A 82 -11.03 17.34 1.76
N ARG A 83 -10.76 17.06 0.48
CA ARG A 83 -10.86 15.68 -0.03
C ARG A 83 -9.47 15.08 -0.02
N PRO A 84 -9.09 14.34 1.04
CA PRO A 84 -7.84 13.61 0.98
C PRO A 84 -7.97 12.61 -0.16
N TYR A 85 -6.93 12.53 -0.97
CA TYR A 85 -6.82 11.60 -2.06
C TYR A 85 -5.70 10.63 -1.75
N VAL A 86 -5.99 9.34 -1.74
CA VAL A 86 -4.95 8.31 -1.51
C VAL A 86 -4.88 7.43 -2.74
N ARG A 87 -3.67 7.23 -3.25
CA ARG A 87 -3.37 6.34 -4.37
C ARG A 87 -2.21 5.42 -4.01
N LEU A 88 -2.29 4.19 -4.51
CA LEU A 88 -1.20 3.23 -4.52
C LEU A 88 -0.44 3.33 -5.84
N LEU A 89 0.87 3.45 -5.74
CA LEU A 89 1.79 3.27 -6.85
C LEU A 89 2.55 1.96 -6.63
N SER A 90 2.76 1.20 -7.70
CA SER A 90 3.55 -0.03 -7.67
C SER A 90 4.40 -0.08 -8.92
N LYS A 91 5.68 -0.42 -8.76
CA LYS A 91 6.54 -0.74 -9.91
C LYS A 91 6.17 -2.09 -10.54
N ASN A 92 5.70 -3.03 -9.71
CA ASN A 92 5.39 -4.40 -10.12
C ASN A 92 3.98 -4.53 -10.70
N MET A 93 3.08 -3.60 -10.37
CA MET A 93 1.75 -3.51 -10.95
C MET A 93 1.58 -2.18 -11.69
N PRO A 94 1.58 -2.18 -13.03
CA PRO A 94 1.29 -0.99 -13.82
C PRO A 94 -0.18 -0.53 -13.70
N ALA A 95 -0.95 -1.12 -12.78
CA ALA A 95 -2.27 -0.63 -12.43
C ALA A 95 -2.22 0.74 -11.78
N LYS A 96 -2.86 1.71 -12.45
CA LYS A 96 -3.27 2.94 -11.79
C LYS A 96 -4.41 2.59 -10.83
N TRP A 97 -4.07 2.31 -9.58
CA TRP A 97 -5.06 2.12 -8.53
C TRP A 97 -5.95 3.36 -8.48
N ARG A 98 -7.26 3.17 -8.63
CA ARG A 98 -8.22 4.27 -8.57
C ARG A 98 -8.11 4.90 -7.19
N GLY A 99 -7.65 6.15 -7.14
CA GLY A 99 -7.45 6.80 -5.86
C GLY A 99 -8.77 7.08 -5.14
N LEU A 100 -8.74 6.91 -3.82
CA LEU A 100 -9.90 7.09 -2.95
C LEU A 100 -10.13 8.59 -2.74
N LYS A 101 -11.35 9.06 -3.02
CA LYS A 101 -11.75 10.48 -2.83
C LYS A 101 -12.71 10.69 -1.65
N ASN A 102 -13.32 9.62 -1.15
CA ASN A 102 -14.25 9.66 -0.03
C ASN A 102 -13.46 9.66 1.28
N SER A 103 -13.69 10.66 2.14
CA SER A 103 -12.97 10.83 3.41
C SER A 103 -13.09 9.62 4.35
N LYS A 104 -14.26 8.98 4.41
CA LYS A 104 -14.49 7.75 5.20
C LYS A 104 -13.71 6.57 4.63
N ALA A 105 -13.70 6.42 3.30
CA ALA A 105 -12.94 5.36 2.63
C ALA A 105 -11.43 5.56 2.81
N VAL A 106 -10.96 6.81 2.69
CA VAL A 106 -9.57 7.18 2.92
C VAL A 106 -9.16 6.89 4.36
N ARG A 107 -9.93 7.34 5.36
CA ARG A 107 -9.63 7.07 6.76
C ARG A 107 -9.57 5.56 7.05
N ARG A 108 -10.52 4.79 6.54
CA ARG A 108 -10.52 3.32 6.67
C ARG A 108 -9.26 2.71 6.04
N HIS A 109 -8.94 3.09 4.81
CA HIS A 109 -7.74 2.61 4.11
C HIS A 109 -6.47 2.92 4.89
N LEU A 110 -6.29 4.17 5.33
CA LEU A 110 -5.14 4.58 6.11
C LEU A 110 -5.02 3.83 7.45
N HIS A 111 -6.12 3.35 8.03
CA HIS A 111 -6.07 2.56 9.26
C HIS A 111 -5.84 1.07 9.01
N SER A 112 -6.40 0.51 7.94
CA SER A 112 -6.36 -0.94 7.69
C SER A 112 -5.24 -1.40 6.76
N PHE A 113 -4.55 -0.47 6.09
CA PHE A 113 -3.52 -0.81 5.12
C PHE A 113 -2.23 -1.26 5.82
N PRO A 114 -1.52 -2.31 5.32
CA PRO A 114 -0.28 -2.81 5.90
C PRO A 114 0.90 -1.91 5.55
N HIS A 115 0.98 -0.76 6.22
CA HIS A 115 1.97 0.29 5.97
C HIS A 115 3.42 -0.16 6.21
N GLU A 116 3.61 -1.17 7.05
CA GLU A 116 4.91 -1.74 7.39
C GLU A 116 5.54 -2.52 6.23
N ARG A 117 4.76 -2.86 5.18
CA ARG A 117 5.23 -3.69 4.05
C ARG A 117 5.61 -2.90 2.81
N ILE A 118 5.33 -1.59 2.77
CA ILE A 118 5.60 -0.74 1.61
C ILE A 118 6.91 0.03 1.79
N GLU A 119 7.57 0.37 0.67
CA GLU A 119 8.90 1.02 0.69
C GLU A 119 8.84 2.47 1.19
N GLY A 120 7.70 3.15 1.04
CA GLY A 120 7.61 4.55 1.41
C GLY A 120 6.20 5.12 1.35
N LYS A 121 6.03 6.21 2.10
CA LYS A 121 4.83 7.05 2.10
C LYS A 121 5.26 8.43 1.63
N GLU A 122 4.72 8.86 0.50
CA GLU A 122 4.89 10.20 -0.04
C GLU A 122 3.61 10.98 0.22
N ILE A 123 3.72 12.04 1.03
CA ILE A 123 2.61 12.94 1.35
C ILE A 123 2.82 14.22 0.55
N PHE A 124 1.87 14.50 -0.33
CA PHE A 124 1.82 15.71 -1.14
C PHE A 124 0.76 16.64 -0.57
N VAL A 125 1.19 17.81 -0.14
CA VAL A 125 0.29 18.83 0.40
C VAL A 125 0.18 19.94 -0.64
N ASN A 126 -0.95 20.00 -1.34
CA ASN A 126 -1.26 21.11 -2.25
C ASN A 126 -1.87 22.24 -1.42
N ILE A 127 -1.02 23.17 -1.02
CA ILE A 127 -1.41 24.43 -0.39
C ILE A 127 -1.48 25.48 -1.50
N ILE A 128 -2.67 26.02 -1.75
CA ILE A 128 -2.78 27.26 -2.51
C ILE A 128 -2.33 28.36 -1.55
N LEU A 129 -1.13 28.90 -1.77
CA LEU A 129 -0.62 30.00 -0.97
C LEU A 129 -1.28 31.29 -1.46
N SER A 130 -2.24 31.78 -0.70
CA SER A 130 -2.91 33.04 -0.98
C SER A 130 -2.05 34.26 -0.60
N SER A 131 -0.97 34.09 0.18
CA SER A 131 -0.14 35.21 0.63
C SER A 131 1.35 34.90 0.81
N HIS A 132 2.17 35.96 0.83
CA HIS A 132 3.61 35.92 1.12
C HIS A 132 3.92 35.47 2.58
N GLU A 133 2.94 35.53 3.47
CA GLU A 133 3.05 35.10 4.87
C GLU A 133 3.00 33.57 5.00
N ASP A 134 2.25 32.92 4.10
CA ASP A 134 2.11 31.46 4.04
C ASP A 134 3.43 30.78 3.59
N SER A 135 4.20 31.43 2.71
CA SER A 135 5.53 30.96 2.27
C SER A 135 6.54 30.89 3.43
N ARG A 136 6.56 31.89 4.32
CA ARG A 136 7.45 31.92 5.48
C ARG A 136 7.10 30.83 6.52
N GLN A 137 5.84 30.43 6.60
CA GLN A 137 5.43 29.34 7.49
C GLN A 137 5.90 27.97 6.98
N ILE A 138 5.93 27.76 5.66
CA ILE A 138 6.46 26.52 5.07
C ILE A 138 7.96 26.40 5.28
N GLU A 139 8.75 27.45 5.03
CA GLU A 139 10.21 27.43 5.30
C GLU A 139 10.51 27.06 6.76
N ARG A 140 9.69 27.55 7.71
CA ARG A 140 9.81 27.19 9.14
C ARG A 140 9.44 25.75 9.45
N LEU A 141 8.48 25.17 8.72
CA LEU A 141 8.10 23.77 8.86
C LEU A 141 9.15 22.85 8.24
N GLU A 142 9.73 23.21 7.10
CA GLU A 142 10.82 22.47 6.46
C GLU A 142 12.09 22.49 7.33
N GLN A 143 12.44 23.63 7.93
CA GLN A 143 13.55 23.75 8.88
C GLN A 143 13.35 22.93 10.17
N LYS A 144 12.09 22.64 10.55
CA LYS A 144 11.77 21.81 11.73
C LYS A 144 11.67 20.32 11.42
N ALA A 145 11.49 19.96 10.15
CA ALA A 145 11.35 18.58 9.72
C ALA A 145 12.70 17.92 9.38
N ASN A 146 13.72 18.72 9.12
CA ASN A 146 15.14 18.33 9.07
C ASN A 146 15.78 18.42 10.46
#